data_AF-A0A146KHN9-F1
#
_entry.id   AF-A0A146KHN9-F1
#
_cell.length_a   1.000
_cell.length_b   1.000
_cell.length_c   1.000
_cell.angle_alpha   90.00
_cell.angle_beta   90.00
_cell.angle_gamma   90.00
#
_symmetry.space_group_name_H-M   'P 1'
#
loop_
_entity.id
_entity.type
_entity.pdbx_description
1 polymer ?
#
loop_
_entity_poly.entity_id
_entity_poly.type
_entity_poly.pdbx_seq_one_letter_code
_entity_poly.pdbx_strand_id
1 'polypeptide(L)'
;SVQLDDQFQETNVKQVFMPLAQSINDGAFFQANIESLHLPSLLTAGGYSLSHNNFVLVNLPKLKTLHQRYSFFHCFSLKIFVALQLQTLNDWCFANCPQLESVLTPNAAISYHCFENCPQIKIILALEGDFECNCGNCPKCSGTLQICLQNGRLFAQTEEFQTLSWHERNDEKFVRTIPKMVKVDGLASRCQEYSLEIGQQCQKQHLLANSTQKMTEFVKLIGCSVVID
;
A
#
# COMPACT_ATOMS: atom_id res chain seq x y z
N SER A 1 2.62 28.88 -7.21
CA SER A 1 2.61 27.67 -6.38
C SER A 1 3.02 28.06 -4.98
N VAL A 2 2.32 27.61 -3.94
CA VAL A 2 2.84 27.72 -2.57
C VAL A 2 3.88 26.61 -2.43
N GLN A 3 5.14 26.97 -2.23
CA GLN A 3 6.22 26.03 -1.93
C GLN A 3 6.34 25.93 -0.41
N LEU A 4 6.50 24.72 0.10
CA LEU A 4 6.59 24.42 1.53
C LEU A 4 8.01 23.87 1.78
N ASP A 5 8.89 24.73 2.29
CA ASP A 5 10.27 24.41 2.66
C ASP A 5 10.37 24.28 4.17
N ASP A 6 10.75 23.09 4.67
CA ASP A 6 11.04 22.74 6.08
C ASP A 6 10.03 23.23 7.14
N GLN A 7 8.87 23.72 6.73
CA GLN A 7 7.95 24.50 7.57
C GLN A 7 7.35 23.66 8.70
N PHE A 8 7.25 22.34 8.50
CA PHE A 8 6.62 21.43 9.44
C PHE A 8 7.58 20.40 10.02
N GLN A 9 8.89 20.53 9.74
CA GLN A 9 9.88 19.64 10.30
C GLN A 9 9.81 19.68 11.83
N GLU A 10 9.76 18.49 12.46
CA GLU A 10 9.76 18.33 13.92
C GLU A 10 8.62 19.05 14.66
N THR A 11 7.50 19.31 13.98
CA THR A 11 6.32 19.92 14.62
C THR A 11 5.49 18.90 15.42
N ASN A 12 4.57 19.42 16.25
CA ASN A 12 3.53 18.63 16.94
C ASN A 12 2.20 18.64 16.18
N VAL A 13 2.21 18.95 14.88
CA VAL A 13 0.99 19.05 14.07
C VAL A 13 0.47 17.65 13.76
N LYS A 14 -0.72 17.33 14.28
CA LYS A 14 -1.34 16.01 14.06
C LYS A 14 -2.08 15.89 12.73
N GLN A 15 -2.57 17.01 12.19
CA GLN A 15 -3.41 17.01 11.00
C GLN A 15 -2.99 18.14 10.06
N VAL A 16 -2.82 17.82 8.78
CA VAL A 16 -2.46 18.77 7.73
C VAL A 16 -3.56 18.82 6.69
N PHE A 17 -4.08 20.02 6.45
CA PHE A 17 -5.09 20.30 5.43
C PHE A 17 -4.58 21.39 4.48
N MET A 18 -4.10 20.99 3.30
CA MET A 18 -3.61 21.93 2.28
C MET A 18 -4.11 21.50 0.88
N PRO A 19 -5.40 21.73 0.58
CA PRO A 19 -6.06 21.17 -0.60
C PRO A 19 -5.54 21.72 -1.94
N LEU A 20 -4.79 22.84 -1.91
CA LEU A 20 -4.25 23.50 -3.09
C LEU A 20 -2.74 23.31 -3.27
N ALA A 21 -2.05 22.66 -2.32
CA ALA A 21 -0.63 22.37 -2.44
C ALA A 21 -0.39 21.41 -3.61
N GLN A 22 0.48 21.81 -4.54
CA GLN A 22 0.79 21.04 -5.75
C GLN A 22 2.16 20.36 -5.67
N SER A 23 3.05 20.86 -4.83
CA SER A 23 4.40 20.36 -4.66
C SER A 23 4.82 20.51 -3.21
N ILE A 24 5.51 19.51 -2.67
CA ILE A 24 6.20 19.59 -1.37
C ILE A 24 7.67 19.28 -1.60
N ASN A 25 8.56 20.07 -1.00
CA ASN A 25 9.98 19.92 -1.21
C ASN A 25 10.57 18.85 -0.29
N ASP A 26 11.88 18.63 -0.42
CA ASP A 26 12.60 17.67 0.42
C ASP A 26 12.39 18.03 1.90
N GLY A 27 12.17 17.03 2.75
CA GLY A 27 12.04 17.23 4.20
C GLY A 27 10.81 18.02 4.69
N ALA A 28 9.92 18.50 3.82
CA ALA A 28 8.84 19.44 4.17
C ALA A 28 8.00 19.05 5.41
N PHE A 29 7.73 17.75 5.61
CA PHE A 29 7.04 17.20 6.78
C PHE A 29 7.85 16.10 7.48
N PHE A 30 9.18 16.16 7.41
CA PHE A 30 10.03 15.18 8.08
C PHE A 30 9.82 15.21 9.60
N GLN A 31 9.50 14.05 10.18
CA GLN A 31 9.31 13.89 11.63
C GLN A 31 8.27 14.87 12.22
N ALA A 32 7.21 15.18 11.46
CA ALA A 32 6.20 16.16 11.85
C ALA A 32 5.10 15.60 12.78
N ASN A 33 5.18 14.32 13.16
CA ASN A 33 4.19 13.61 13.98
C ASN A 33 2.75 13.62 13.42
N ILE A 34 2.59 13.73 12.10
CA ILE A 34 1.28 13.85 11.46
C ILE A 34 0.56 12.50 11.46
N GLU A 35 -0.71 12.52 11.86
CA GLU A 35 -1.62 11.37 11.86
C GLU A 35 -2.58 11.40 10.65
N SER A 36 -2.95 12.60 10.17
CA SER A 36 -3.87 12.80 9.05
C SER A 36 -3.35 13.82 8.03
N LEU A 37 -3.36 13.46 6.75
CA LEU A 37 -2.87 14.27 5.65
C LEU A 37 -3.95 14.44 4.57
N HIS A 38 -4.25 15.69 4.21
CA HIS A 38 -5.18 16.00 3.13
C HIS A 38 -4.54 16.95 2.10
N LEU A 39 -3.95 16.34 1.06
CA LEU A 39 -3.28 17.02 -0.06
C LEU A 39 -3.82 16.51 -1.44
N PRO A 40 -5.11 16.64 -1.73
CA PRO A 40 -5.74 16.12 -2.96
C PRO A 40 -5.17 16.69 -4.27
N SER A 41 -4.54 17.87 -4.23
CA SER A 41 -3.93 18.51 -5.41
C SER A 41 -2.44 18.25 -5.55
N LEU A 42 -1.82 17.47 -4.66
CA LEU A 42 -0.39 17.22 -4.69
C LEU A 42 0.00 16.46 -5.95
N LEU A 43 0.93 17.02 -6.72
CA LEU A 43 1.44 16.44 -7.96
C LEU A 43 2.82 15.82 -7.74
N THR A 44 3.66 16.48 -6.94
CA THR A 44 5.04 16.08 -6.69
C THR A 44 5.42 16.17 -5.21
N ALA A 45 6.31 15.30 -4.77
CA ALA A 45 6.88 15.34 -3.43
C ALA A 45 8.38 15.03 -3.45
N GLY A 46 9.15 15.73 -2.62
CA GLY A 46 10.59 15.55 -2.45
C GLY A 46 11.01 14.29 -1.67
N GLY A 47 12.32 14.12 -1.52
CA GLY A 47 12.92 13.09 -0.66
C GLY A 47 12.70 13.38 0.82
N TYR A 48 12.50 12.34 1.63
CA TYR A 48 12.16 12.47 3.05
C TYR A 48 10.91 13.31 3.38
N SER A 49 10.19 13.79 2.37
CA SER A 49 9.18 14.84 2.51
C SER A 49 8.02 14.47 3.43
N LEU A 50 7.68 13.19 3.55
CA LEU A 50 6.61 12.67 4.42
C LEU A 50 7.11 11.60 5.39
N SER A 51 8.42 11.52 5.61
CA SER A 51 9.04 10.47 6.44
C SER A 51 8.91 10.72 7.94
N HIS A 52 8.99 9.65 8.73
CA HIS A 52 8.88 9.67 10.19
C HIS A 52 7.54 10.24 10.72
N ASN A 53 6.43 9.95 10.04
CA ASN A 53 5.09 10.36 10.47
C ASN A 53 4.24 9.18 10.96
N ASN A 54 3.09 9.48 11.56
CA ASN A 54 2.20 8.51 12.20
C ASN A 54 0.88 8.33 11.41
N PHE A 55 0.95 8.47 10.08
CA PHE A 55 -0.23 8.28 9.22
C PHE A 55 -0.81 6.88 9.43
N VAL A 56 -2.14 6.75 9.44
CA VAL A 56 -2.79 5.43 9.32
C VAL A 56 -3.11 5.11 7.86
N LEU A 57 -3.58 6.13 7.13
CA LEU A 57 -3.93 6.04 5.72
C LEU A 57 -3.46 7.30 5.00
N VAL A 58 -2.84 7.11 3.84
CA VAL A 58 -2.48 8.19 2.91
C VAL A 58 -3.18 7.95 1.58
N ASN A 59 -3.93 8.96 1.12
CA ASN A 59 -4.52 8.98 -0.21
C ASN A 59 -4.12 10.29 -0.93
N LEU A 60 -3.36 10.14 -2.01
CA LEU A 60 -2.83 11.23 -2.82
C LEU A 60 -3.24 11.02 -4.30
N PRO A 61 -4.49 11.36 -4.67
CA PRO A 61 -5.09 10.93 -5.93
C PRO A 61 -4.46 11.55 -7.18
N LYS A 62 -3.78 12.69 -7.04
CA LYS A 62 -3.10 13.41 -8.12
C LYS A 62 -1.59 13.28 -8.09
N LEU A 63 -1.02 12.57 -7.12
CA LEU A 63 0.43 12.45 -7.01
C LEU A 63 0.96 11.63 -8.19
N LYS A 64 1.90 12.22 -8.91
CA LYS A 64 2.53 11.61 -10.10
C LYS A 64 3.97 11.22 -9.87
N THR A 65 4.68 11.98 -9.04
CA THR A 65 6.13 11.83 -8.88
C THR A 65 6.56 11.97 -7.43
N LEU A 66 7.28 10.96 -6.95
CA LEU A 66 8.11 11.03 -5.77
C LEU A 66 9.55 11.25 -6.23
N HIS A 67 10.10 12.42 -5.93
CA HIS A 67 11.48 12.75 -6.22
C HIS A 67 12.40 12.15 -5.15
N GLN A 68 13.66 11.91 -5.51
CA GLN A 68 14.69 11.39 -4.60
C GLN A 68 14.25 10.07 -3.94
N ARG A 69 14.59 9.85 -2.67
CA ARG A 69 14.41 8.58 -1.94
C ARG A 69 13.65 8.82 -0.63
N TYR A 70 13.21 7.73 0.00
CA TYR A 70 12.64 7.76 1.36
C TYR A 70 11.43 8.69 1.50
N SER A 71 10.45 8.68 0.59
CA SER A 71 9.32 9.62 0.71
C SER A 71 8.40 9.34 1.91
N PHE A 72 8.19 8.08 2.27
CA PHE A 72 7.36 7.62 3.40
C PHE A 72 8.15 6.70 4.34
N PHE A 73 9.46 6.92 4.44
CA PHE A 73 10.33 6.12 5.29
C PHE A 73 9.89 6.21 6.75
N HIS A 74 9.90 5.06 7.44
CA HIS A 74 9.69 4.99 8.88
C HIS A 74 8.33 5.54 9.37
N CYS A 75 7.29 5.37 8.55
CA CYS A 75 5.91 5.68 8.93
C CYS A 75 5.26 4.51 9.68
N PHE A 76 5.50 4.41 10.99
CA PHE A 76 5.20 3.22 11.78
C PHE A 76 3.73 2.80 11.82
N SER A 77 2.81 3.77 11.75
CA SER A 77 1.38 3.51 11.81
C SER A 77 0.74 3.30 10.44
N LEU A 78 1.48 3.50 9.35
CA LEU A 78 0.92 3.50 8.00
C LEU A 78 0.46 2.11 7.63
N LYS A 79 -0.84 1.97 7.37
CA LYS A 79 -1.48 0.71 6.95
C LYS A 79 -1.80 0.68 5.47
N ILE A 80 -2.23 1.82 4.92
CA ILE A 80 -2.77 1.89 3.57
C ILE A 80 -2.20 3.10 2.85
N PHE A 81 -1.66 2.87 1.67
CA PHE A 81 -1.21 3.91 0.76
C PHE A 81 -1.95 3.82 -0.58
N VAL A 82 -2.50 4.95 -1.05
CA VAL A 82 -3.21 5.06 -2.33
C VAL A 82 -2.69 6.26 -3.11
N ALA A 83 -2.21 6.03 -4.32
CA ALA A 83 -1.84 7.09 -5.28
C ALA A 83 -1.93 6.53 -6.70
N LEU A 84 -3.13 6.53 -7.30
CA LEU A 84 -3.37 5.79 -8.53
C LEU A 84 -2.61 6.33 -9.75
N GLN A 85 -2.21 7.60 -9.73
CA GLN A 85 -1.46 8.26 -10.81
C GLN A 85 0.06 8.19 -10.62
N LEU A 86 0.54 7.62 -9.52
CA LEU A 86 1.97 7.58 -9.20
C LEU A 86 2.72 6.67 -10.18
N GLN A 87 3.86 7.15 -10.68
CA GLN A 87 4.66 6.45 -11.69
C GLN A 87 5.82 5.63 -11.11
N THR A 88 6.28 5.97 -9.91
CA THR A 88 7.40 5.26 -9.27
C THR A 88 7.29 5.34 -7.76
N LEU A 89 7.47 4.19 -7.10
CA LEU A 89 7.78 4.11 -5.68
C LEU A 89 9.29 4.12 -5.54
N ASN A 90 9.84 5.23 -5.03
CA ASN A 90 11.28 5.46 -4.99
C ASN A 90 12.03 4.54 -4.02
N ASP A 91 13.36 4.61 -4.04
CA ASP A 91 14.18 3.75 -3.18
C ASP A 91 13.83 3.96 -1.70
N TRP A 92 13.67 2.86 -0.96
CA TRP A 92 13.25 2.83 0.44
C TRP A 92 11.94 3.59 0.73
N CYS A 93 11.05 3.78 -0.26
CA CYS A 93 9.83 4.59 -0.14
C CYS A 93 9.05 4.32 1.17
N PHE A 94 8.81 3.06 1.50
CA PHE A 94 8.10 2.63 2.71
C PHE A 94 8.98 1.84 3.67
N ALA A 95 10.31 1.89 3.55
CA ALA A 95 11.16 1.09 4.41
C ALA A 95 10.89 1.44 5.89
N ASN A 96 10.84 0.41 6.75
CA ASN A 96 10.45 0.50 8.16
C ASN A 96 9.00 0.97 8.40
N CYS A 97 8.04 0.58 7.55
CA CYS A 97 6.60 0.72 7.81
C CYS A 97 5.99 -0.64 8.22
N PRO A 98 6.17 -1.11 9.47
CA PRO A 98 5.83 -2.48 9.87
C PRO A 98 4.33 -2.79 9.87
N GLN A 99 3.47 -1.77 9.85
CA GLN A 99 2.01 -1.92 9.82
C GLN A 99 1.42 -1.83 8.40
N LEU A 100 2.26 -1.64 7.37
CA LEU A 100 1.77 -1.46 6.00
C LEU A 100 1.14 -2.75 5.49
N GLU A 101 -0.15 -2.69 5.17
CA GLU A 101 -0.96 -3.83 4.72
C GLU A 101 -1.26 -3.75 3.23
N SER A 102 -1.47 -2.54 2.69
CA SER A 102 -1.92 -2.32 1.31
C SER A 102 -1.25 -1.12 0.63
N VAL A 103 -0.80 -1.34 -0.61
CA VAL A 103 -0.23 -0.29 -1.48
C VAL A 103 -0.92 -0.34 -2.84
N LEU A 104 -1.63 0.74 -3.19
CA LEU A 104 -2.45 0.86 -4.39
C LEU A 104 -1.91 1.95 -5.32
N THR A 105 -1.04 1.54 -6.23
CA THR A 105 -0.31 2.39 -7.18
C THR A 105 -0.17 1.69 -8.53
N PRO A 106 -1.26 1.39 -9.26
CA PRO A 106 -1.29 0.51 -10.42
C PRO A 106 -0.31 0.86 -11.54
N ASN A 107 0.11 2.12 -11.64
CA ASN A 107 1.03 2.62 -12.65
C ASN A 107 2.48 2.74 -12.15
N ALA A 108 2.75 2.44 -10.88
CA ALA A 108 4.05 2.67 -10.29
C ALA A 108 4.99 1.48 -10.48
N ALA A 109 6.21 1.75 -10.96
CA ALA A 109 7.33 0.83 -10.82
C ALA A 109 7.84 0.84 -9.37
N ILE A 110 8.27 -0.32 -8.88
CA ILE A 110 8.81 -0.50 -7.53
C ILE A 110 10.33 -0.41 -7.58
N SER A 111 10.95 0.47 -6.80
CA SER A 111 12.41 0.65 -6.74
C SER A 111 13.07 -0.09 -5.55
N TYR A 112 14.39 0.07 -5.41
CA TYR A 112 15.24 -0.66 -4.48
C TYR A 112 14.75 -0.54 -3.03
N HIS A 113 14.70 -1.67 -2.31
CA HIS A 113 14.36 -1.72 -0.89
C HIS A 113 13.04 -1.02 -0.49
N CYS A 114 12.14 -0.77 -1.44
CA CYS A 114 10.91 0.01 -1.22
C CYS A 114 10.08 -0.45 -0.01
N PHE A 115 10.04 -1.76 0.25
CA PHE A 115 9.28 -2.37 1.35
C PHE A 115 10.15 -3.02 2.42
N GLU A 116 11.40 -2.60 2.56
CA GLU A 116 12.28 -3.12 3.62
C GLU A 116 11.60 -3.05 5.00
N ASN A 117 11.67 -4.14 5.77
CA ASN A 117 11.03 -4.27 7.08
C ASN A 117 9.51 -3.97 7.10
N CYS A 118 8.79 -4.35 6.04
CA CYS A 118 7.33 -4.28 5.95
C CYS A 118 6.69 -5.68 5.91
N PRO A 119 6.63 -6.43 7.03
CA PRO A 119 6.19 -7.83 7.05
C PRO A 119 4.68 -8.03 6.85
N GLN A 120 3.85 -7.00 7.04
CA GLN A 120 2.39 -7.12 7.06
C GLN A 120 1.71 -6.89 5.71
N ILE A 121 2.47 -6.63 4.64
CA ILE A 121 1.88 -6.30 3.33
C ILE A 121 1.18 -7.53 2.75
N LYS A 122 -0.11 -7.38 2.44
CA LYS A 122 -0.96 -8.43 1.84
C LYS A 122 -1.41 -8.08 0.43
N ILE A 123 -1.44 -6.78 0.09
CA ILE A 123 -1.95 -6.28 -1.18
C ILE A 123 -0.95 -5.28 -1.76
N ILE A 124 -0.43 -5.58 -2.94
CA ILE A 124 0.35 -4.65 -3.76
C ILE A 124 -0.30 -4.59 -5.13
N LEU A 125 -0.81 -3.42 -5.50
CA LEU A 125 -1.22 -3.13 -6.88
C LEU A 125 -0.21 -2.15 -7.46
N ALA A 126 0.73 -2.67 -8.26
CA ALA A 126 1.81 -1.92 -8.89
C ALA A 126 2.23 -2.60 -10.20
N LEU A 127 3.06 -1.92 -10.99
CA LEU A 127 3.74 -2.58 -12.11
C LEU A 127 4.72 -3.61 -11.54
N GLU A 128 4.77 -4.79 -12.15
CA GLU A 128 5.75 -5.79 -11.77
C GLU A 128 7.16 -5.19 -11.97
N GLY A 129 7.97 -5.23 -10.91
CA GLY A 129 9.31 -4.68 -10.91
C GLY A 129 10.30 -5.69 -10.37
N ASP A 130 11.39 -5.90 -11.11
CA ASP A 130 12.56 -6.60 -10.58
C ASP A 130 13.38 -5.62 -9.72
N PHE A 131 12.93 -5.45 -8.48
CA PHE A 131 13.63 -4.60 -7.50
C PHE A 131 14.46 -5.46 -6.55
N GLU A 132 15.59 -4.97 -6.09
CA GLU A 132 16.42 -5.71 -5.14
C GLU A 132 16.05 -5.39 -3.69
N CYS A 133 16.14 -6.40 -2.82
CA CYS A 133 16.05 -6.26 -1.37
C CYS A 133 16.65 -7.49 -0.69
N ASN A 134 17.38 -7.29 0.40
CA ASN A 134 18.02 -8.33 1.19
C ASN A 134 17.72 -8.23 2.71
N CYS A 135 16.67 -7.50 3.10
CA CYS A 135 16.37 -7.25 4.52
C CYS A 135 15.87 -8.47 5.31
N GLY A 136 15.43 -9.54 4.63
CA GLY A 136 14.89 -10.73 5.29
C GLY A 136 13.46 -10.59 5.84
N ASN A 137 12.85 -9.40 5.81
CA ASN A 137 11.59 -9.10 6.49
C ASN A 137 10.58 -8.30 5.64
N CYS A 138 10.60 -8.48 4.31
CA CYS A 138 9.65 -7.88 3.38
C CYS A 138 9.03 -8.96 2.45
N PRO A 139 7.97 -8.65 1.69
CA PRO A 139 7.33 -9.63 0.81
C PRO A 139 8.28 -10.27 -0.22
N LYS A 140 9.27 -9.51 -0.71
CA LYS A 140 10.28 -10.06 -1.63
C LYS A 140 11.17 -11.07 -0.91
N CYS A 141 11.73 -10.69 0.24
CA CYS A 141 12.65 -11.56 0.99
C CYS A 141 11.93 -12.76 1.65
N SER A 142 10.65 -12.65 1.98
CA SER A 142 9.85 -13.74 2.55
C SER A 142 9.20 -14.65 1.49
N GLY A 143 9.37 -14.36 0.19
CA GLY A 143 8.79 -15.13 -0.90
C GLY A 143 7.29 -14.94 -1.11
N THR A 144 6.67 -13.92 -0.50
CA THR A 144 5.22 -13.64 -0.59
C THR A 144 4.85 -12.56 -1.62
N LEU A 145 5.83 -11.89 -2.22
CA LEU A 145 5.62 -10.77 -3.16
C LEU A 145 4.63 -11.10 -4.29
N GLN A 146 4.76 -12.27 -4.92
CA GLN A 146 3.86 -12.68 -6.02
C GLN A 146 2.41 -12.84 -5.57
N ILE A 147 2.21 -13.33 -4.34
CA ILE A 147 0.88 -13.44 -3.72
C ILE A 147 0.31 -12.03 -3.46
N CYS A 148 1.11 -11.12 -2.92
CA CYS A 148 0.69 -9.73 -2.70
C CYS A 148 0.28 -9.02 -4.00
N LEU A 149 1.03 -9.23 -5.08
CA LEU A 149 0.75 -8.70 -6.42
C LEU A 149 -0.53 -9.31 -7.01
N GLN A 150 -0.72 -10.62 -6.86
CA GLN A 150 -1.95 -11.29 -7.27
C GLN A 150 -3.18 -10.76 -6.51
N ASN A 151 -3.06 -10.57 -5.19
CA ASN A 151 -4.11 -9.98 -4.38
C ASN A 151 -4.45 -8.56 -4.82
N GLY A 152 -3.45 -7.74 -5.19
CA GLY A 152 -3.68 -6.42 -5.77
C GLY A 152 -4.45 -6.46 -7.08
N ARG A 153 -4.12 -7.39 -7.98
CA ARG A 153 -4.85 -7.59 -9.24
C ARG A 153 -6.30 -8.05 -9.02
N LEU A 154 -6.54 -8.93 -8.05
CA LEU A 154 -7.89 -9.36 -7.68
C LEU A 154 -8.69 -8.21 -7.08
N PHE A 155 -8.09 -7.45 -6.16
CA PHE A 155 -8.70 -6.26 -5.56
C PHE A 155 -9.08 -5.22 -6.62
N ALA A 156 -8.26 -5.04 -7.65
CA ALA A 156 -8.56 -4.11 -8.75
C ALA A 156 -9.84 -4.46 -9.54
N GLN A 157 -10.32 -5.70 -9.46
CA GLN A 157 -11.53 -6.17 -10.13
C GLN A 157 -12.80 -5.97 -9.30
N THR A 158 -12.68 -5.58 -8.02
CA THR A 158 -13.84 -5.46 -7.14
C THR A 158 -14.56 -4.12 -7.32
N GLU A 159 -15.85 -4.07 -6.97
CA GLU A 159 -16.65 -2.85 -7.03
C GLU A 159 -16.08 -1.73 -6.15
N GLU A 160 -15.42 -2.08 -5.06
CA GLU A 160 -14.74 -1.15 -4.16
C GLU A 160 -13.64 -0.38 -4.86
N PHE A 161 -12.76 -1.09 -5.58
CA PHE A 161 -11.69 -0.43 -6.31
C PHE A 161 -12.24 0.39 -7.48
N GLN A 162 -13.27 -0.10 -8.17
CA GLN A 162 -13.92 0.66 -9.24
C GLN A 162 -14.51 1.97 -8.72
N THR A 163 -15.16 1.95 -7.55
CA THR A 163 -15.72 3.14 -6.89
C THR A 163 -14.61 4.12 -6.48
N LEU A 164 -13.52 3.64 -5.89
CA LEU A 164 -12.36 4.45 -5.53
C LEU A 164 -11.74 5.11 -6.78
N SER A 165 -11.49 4.33 -7.84
CA SER A 165 -10.92 4.85 -9.08
C SER A 165 -11.83 5.87 -9.79
N TRP A 166 -13.15 5.71 -9.67
CA TRP A 166 -14.11 6.65 -10.21
C TRP A 166 -14.06 7.97 -9.44
N HIS A 167 -14.01 7.91 -8.10
CA HIS A 167 -13.88 9.11 -7.28
C HIS A 167 -12.60 9.88 -7.58
N GLU A 168 -11.44 9.21 -7.62
CA GLU A 168 -10.16 9.90 -7.89
C GLU A 168 -10.09 10.55 -9.28
N ARG A 169 -10.76 9.97 -10.29
CA ARG A 169 -10.86 10.53 -11.64
C ARG A 169 -11.87 11.67 -11.76
N ASN A 170 -12.99 11.60 -11.05
CA ASN A 170 -14.11 12.54 -11.21
C ASN A 170 -14.10 13.70 -10.18
N ASP A 171 -13.24 13.64 -9.16
CA ASP A 171 -13.07 14.73 -8.18
C ASP A 171 -12.37 15.99 -8.75
N GLU A 172 -12.09 16.06 -10.05
CA GLU A 172 -11.67 17.31 -10.72
C GLU A 172 -12.64 18.48 -10.50
N LYS A 173 -13.92 18.20 -10.18
CA LYS A 173 -14.94 19.23 -9.86
C LYS A 173 -15.17 19.43 -8.35
N PHE A 174 -14.74 18.51 -7.49
CA PHE A 174 -15.12 18.47 -6.07
C PHE A 174 -14.12 19.18 -5.13
N VAL A 175 -12.88 19.40 -5.58
CA VAL A 175 -11.82 20.11 -4.83
C VAL A 175 -12.16 21.58 -4.52
N ARG A 176 -13.19 22.16 -5.15
CA ARG A 176 -13.63 23.55 -4.89
C ARG A 176 -14.53 23.73 -3.65
N THR A 177 -14.88 22.67 -2.90
CA THR A 177 -15.91 22.73 -1.83
C THR A 177 -15.58 21.87 -0.57
N ILE A 178 -14.45 22.17 0.09
CA ILE A 178 -13.99 21.72 1.42
C ILE A 178 -15.12 21.48 2.47
N PRO A 179 -14.97 20.67 3.57
CA PRO A 179 -14.23 19.43 3.86
C PRO A 179 -15.18 18.30 4.33
N LYS A 180 -14.90 17.01 4.06
CA LYS A 180 -15.47 15.92 4.90
C LYS A 180 -14.48 14.77 5.10
N MET A 181 -13.98 14.66 6.33
CA MET A 181 -13.22 13.53 6.90
C MET A 181 -14.07 12.24 7.06
N VAL A 182 -14.99 11.93 6.14
CA VAL A 182 -16.06 10.93 6.40
C VAL A 182 -16.03 9.72 5.44
N LYS A 183 -15.02 9.57 4.56
CA LYS A 183 -14.94 8.40 3.64
C LYS A 183 -13.65 7.57 3.70
N VAL A 184 -12.71 7.95 4.55
CA VAL A 184 -11.41 7.27 4.69
C VAL A 184 -11.51 6.06 5.63
N ASP A 185 -12.27 6.19 6.72
CA ASP A 185 -12.43 5.10 7.71
C ASP A 185 -13.14 3.87 7.13
N GLY A 186 -14.12 4.08 6.24
CA GLY A 186 -14.80 2.98 5.53
C GLY A 186 -13.90 2.21 4.55
N LEU A 187 -12.86 2.84 4.01
CA LEU A 187 -11.87 2.17 3.15
C LEU A 187 -10.86 1.37 3.98
N ALA A 188 -10.43 1.92 5.12
CA ALA A 188 -9.53 1.22 6.03
C ALA A 188 -10.16 -0.04 6.64
N SER A 189 -11.41 0.04 7.09
CA SER A 189 -12.14 -1.12 7.61
C SER A 189 -12.37 -2.20 6.55
N ARG A 190 -12.68 -1.82 5.31
CA ARG A 190 -12.97 -2.79 4.24
C ARG A 190 -11.73 -3.43 3.62
N CYS A 191 -10.62 -2.70 3.51
CA CYS A 191 -9.33 -3.30 3.16
C CYS A 191 -8.88 -4.31 4.23
N GLN A 192 -9.11 -4.00 5.51
CA GLN A 192 -8.83 -4.94 6.61
C GLN A 192 -9.73 -6.19 6.52
N GLU A 193 -11.04 -6.03 6.33
CA GLU A 193 -11.99 -7.14 6.15
C GLU A 193 -11.64 -8.02 4.94
N TYR A 194 -11.34 -7.44 3.78
CA TYR A 194 -10.95 -8.19 2.58
C TYR A 194 -9.62 -8.94 2.78
N SER A 195 -8.68 -8.34 3.51
CA SER A 195 -7.41 -8.99 3.88
C SER A 195 -7.60 -10.18 4.85
N LEU A 196 -8.63 -10.12 5.71
CA LEU A 196 -9.04 -11.18 6.63
C LEU A 196 -9.74 -12.32 5.89
N GLU A 197 -10.65 -12.01 4.97
CA GLU A 197 -11.37 -13.00 4.15
C GLU A 197 -10.42 -13.78 3.22
N ILE A 198 -9.50 -13.10 2.54
CA ILE A 198 -8.47 -13.76 1.72
C ILE A 198 -7.52 -14.56 2.61
N GLY A 199 -7.11 -14.04 3.78
CA GLY A 199 -6.29 -14.78 4.73
C GLY A 199 -6.94 -16.09 5.19
N GLN A 200 -8.25 -16.08 5.44
CA GLN A 200 -9.03 -17.26 5.82
C GLN A 200 -9.29 -18.21 4.65
N GLN A 201 -9.52 -17.70 3.43
CA GLN A 201 -9.66 -18.52 2.23
C GLN A 201 -8.33 -19.17 1.82
N CYS A 202 -7.20 -18.46 1.89
CA CYS A 202 -5.88 -19.04 1.66
C CYS A 202 -5.53 -20.09 2.72
N GLN A 203 -5.84 -19.87 4.01
CA GLN A 203 -5.69 -20.92 5.04
C GLN A 203 -6.58 -22.13 4.77
N LYS A 204 -7.85 -21.94 4.38
CA LYS A 204 -8.76 -23.04 4.01
C LYS A 204 -8.27 -23.78 2.77
N GLN A 205 -7.82 -23.08 1.74
CA GLN A 205 -7.26 -23.68 0.52
C GLN A 205 -5.93 -24.39 0.79
N HIS A 206 -5.09 -23.89 1.70
CA HIS A 206 -3.85 -24.55 2.11
C HIS A 206 -4.10 -25.77 3.01
N LEU A 207 -5.13 -25.74 3.86
CA LEU A 207 -5.62 -26.89 4.63
C LEU A 207 -6.28 -27.94 3.74
N LEU A 208 -7.08 -27.51 2.75
CA LEU A 208 -7.67 -28.37 1.72
C LEU A 208 -6.60 -28.96 0.81
N ALA A 209 -5.58 -28.19 0.41
CA ALA A 209 -4.45 -28.69 -0.37
C ALA A 209 -3.63 -29.69 0.44
N ASN A 210 -3.36 -29.43 1.72
CA ASN A 210 -2.68 -30.37 2.60
C ASN A 210 -3.51 -31.64 2.86
N SER A 211 -4.84 -31.54 3.00
CA SER A 211 -5.70 -32.72 3.16
C SER A 211 -5.87 -33.50 1.86
N THR A 212 -5.91 -32.83 0.71
CA THR A 212 -5.94 -33.45 -0.62
C THR A 212 -4.59 -34.11 -0.94
N GLN A 213 -3.47 -33.50 -0.56
CA GLN A 213 -2.13 -34.07 -0.70
C GLN A 213 -1.96 -35.29 0.22
N LYS A 214 -2.41 -35.22 1.48
CA LYS A 214 -2.48 -36.37 2.38
C LYS A 214 -3.40 -37.48 1.86
N MET A 215 -4.56 -37.15 1.28
CA MET A 215 -5.45 -38.13 0.63
C MET A 215 -4.81 -38.74 -0.61
N THR A 216 -4.07 -37.97 -1.40
CA THR A 216 -3.37 -38.46 -2.60
C THR A 216 -2.21 -39.38 -2.23
N GLU A 217 -1.50 -39.10 -1.14
CA GLU A 217 -0.51 -40.02 -0.55
C GLU A 217 -1.15 -41.27 0.04
N PHE A 218 -2.32 -41.15 0.69
CA PHE A 218 -3.08 -42.28 1.21
C PHE A 218 -3.62 -43.20 0.09
N VAL A 219 -4.12 -42.62 -1.02
CA VAL A 219 -4.56 -43.37 -2.21
C VAL A 219 -3.39 -44.06 -2.92
N LYS A 220 -2.20 -43.43 -2.95
CA LYS A 220 -0.97 -44.08 -3.45
C LYS A 220 -0.50 -45.24 -2.56
N LEU A 221 -0.71 -45.15 -1.24
CA LEU A 221 -0.44 -46.23 -0.29
C LEU A 221 -1.44 -47.39 -0.41
N ILE A 222 -2.68 -47.12 -0.83
CA ILE A 222 -3.73 -48.14 -1.05
C ILE A 222 -3.69 -48.70 -2.48
N GLY A 223 -2.88 -48.11 -3.38
CA GLY A 223 -2.74 -48.48 -4.80
C GLY A 223 -2.03 -49.80 -5.12
N CYS A 224 -1.81 -50.67 -4.12
CA CYS A 224 -1.51 -52.08 -4.35
C CYS A 224 -2.63 -52.92 -3.72
N SER A 225 -3.44 -53.56 -4.57
CA SER A 225 -4.45 -54.58 -4.25
C SER A 225 -5.88 -54.10 -3.99
N VAL A 226 -6.57 -53.56 -4.99
CA VAL A 226 -8.02 -53.80 -5.13
C VAL A 226 -8.35 -53.94 -6.63
N VAL A 227 -8.54 -55.19 -7.07
CA VAL A 227 -9.21 -55.55 -8.33
C VAL A 227 -10.70 -55.59 -8.03
N ILE A 228 -11.53 -54.94 -8.86
CA ILE A 228 -12.97 -55.24 -8.94
C ILE A 228 -13.36 -55.17 -10.42
N ASP A 229 -14.02 -56.24 -10.89
CA ASP A 229 -14.66 -56.38 -12.20
C ASP A 229 -15.66 -55.25 -12.51
#